data_AF-N2BIL7-F1
#
_entry.id   AF-N2BIL7-F1
#
_cell.length_a   1.000
_cell.length_b   1.000
_cell.length_c   1.000
_cell.angle_alpha   90.00
_cell.angle_beta   90.00
_cell.angle_gamma   90.00
#
_symmetry.space_group_name_H-M   'P 1'
#
loop_
_entity.id
_entity.type
_entity.pdbx_description
1 polymer ?
#
loop_
_entity_poly.entity_id
_entity_poly.type
_entity_poly.pdbx_seq_one_letter_code
_entity_poly.pdbx_strand_id
1 'polypeptide(L)'
;MADPMVLRTQQWLNKTYGNNSNFGSVKESGSTGWDTIYGLIRALQIELGITSTANNFGPGTQSRFKAKYPNGINDTVLAQAPTSNIYSIVQGALWCKGYPAVYGKKVTQDFTEGMKSSIRTMKKDMGIGGEWMIDLDIMMTLLSMKQFKLLSVYGGKEPIRSIQQTINRSYRGYTDIVPTDGLYGREMNTAMIQVLQKIEGYTPSQATGYFGNGTRSNLKTISSGTSEWVWLANAALVCNGYDAPSSNTWTEGTYRAVHKFQVDYVLPVSHVVDKNTWMSLLTSKGNPDRPCIACDTRFEITDELANRLRADGYKIVGRYLSEPEQDSKNESDYFKALRTGELERIITHGLKYFPILQEYSTRLEHFSSQNGTQHAKKALAAAKRLGVPPTIIYFAVDYDATDPEVSSNIIPYFKAVSDNLGNGYSVGIYASRNICTRVINAGFAEAAFVSDMSTGFSGNLGFPIPKDWVFDQFHEISGYGSKWDLDRVAYSGAYPACSSTSSIQENKDRFALWAE
;
A
#
# COMPACT_ATOMS: atom_id res chain seq x y z
N MET A 1 -12.79 -20.13 -9.06
CA MET A 1 -13.71 -20.96 -9.88
C MET A 1 -14.32 -20.04 -10.93
N ALA A 2 -14.62 -20.52 -12.13
CA ALA A 2 -15.28 -19.72 -13.17
C ALA A 2 -16.77 -19.51 -12.83
N ASP A 3 -17.26 -18.27 -12.92
CA ASP A 3 -18.68 -17.96 -12.76
C ASP A 3 -19.44 -18.21 -14.08
N PRO A 4 -20.50 -19.04 -14.09
CA PRO A 4 -21.23 -19.38 -15.31
C PRO A 4 -22.01 -18.22 -15.96
N MET A 5 -22.34 -17.17 -15.22
CA MET A 5 -23.03 -15.99 -15.76
C MET A 5 -22.04 -14.92 -16.26
N VAL A 6 -20.88 -14.78 -15.64
CA VAL A 6 -19.76 -14.00 -16.20
C VAL A 6 -19.27 -14.64 -17.51
N LEU A 7 -19.15 -15.97 -17.58
CA LEU A 7 -18.80 -16.67 -18.83
C LEU A 7 -19.84 -16.41 -19.92
N ARG A 8 -21.14 -16.51 -19.60
CA ARG A 8 -22.23 -16.17 -20.53
C ARG A 8 -22.22 -14.70 -20.96
N THR A 9 -21.75 -13.80 -20.09
CA THR A 9 -21.59 -12.38 -20.40
C THR A 9 -20.47 -12.17 -21.42
N GLN A 10 -19.32 -12.82 -21.24
CA GLN A 10 -18.19 -12.78 -22.18
C GLN A 10 -18.60 -13.36 -23.55
N GLN A 11 -19.31 -14.48 -23.54
CA GLN A 11 -19.89 -15.11 -24.74
C GLN A 11 -20.92 -14.25 -25.46
N TRP A 12 -21.82 -13.61 -24.70
CA TRP A 12 -22.80 -12.67 -25.25
C TRP A 12 -22.13 -11.45 -25.87
N LEU A 13 -21.11 -10.87 -25.19
CA LEU A 13 -20.33 -9.76 -25.70
C LEU A 13 -19.64 -10.10 -27.03
N ASN A 14 -18.91 -11.21 -27.10
CA ASN A 14 -18.25 -11.67 -28.33
C ASN A 14 -19.28 -11.93 -29.44
N LYS A 15 -20.40 -12.61 -29.13
CA LYS A 15 -21.43 -12.94 -30.13
C LYS A 15 -22.18 -11.72 -30.67
N THR A 16 -22.48 -10.73 -29.82
CA THR A 16 -23.30 -9.57 -30.20
C THR A 16 -22.46 -8.44 -30.82
N TYR A 17 -21.20 -8.26 -30.39
CA TYR A 17 -20.38 -7.13 -30.82
C TYR A 17 -19.08 -7.52 -31.54
N GLY A 18 -18.64 -8.79 -31.54
CA GLY A 18 -17.35 -9.20 -32.13
C GLY A 18 -17.19 -8.94 -33.63
N ASN A 19 -18.30 -8.79 -34.37
CA ASN A 19 -18.28 -8.38 -35.78
C ASN A 19 -18.17 -6.85 -35.99
N ASN A 20 -18.24 -6.05 -34.93
CA ASN A 20 -18.00 -4.61 -34.98
C ASN A 20 -16.50 -4.36 -34.79
N SER A 21 -15.85 -3.75 -35.79
CA SER A 21 -14.42 -3.41 -35.75
C SER A 21 -14.03 -2.55 -34.54
N ASN A 22 -14.97 -1.80 -33.99
CA ASN A 22 -14.78 -0.93 -32.83
C ASN A 22 -15.07 -1.66 -31.50
N PHE A 23 -15.36 -2.96 -31.50
CA PHE A 23 -15.48 -3.75 -30.28
C PHE A 23 -14.17 -4.50 -29.96
N GLY A 24 -13.64 -5.27 -30.91
CA GLY A 24 -12.57 -6.22 -30.65
C GLY A 24 -13.12 -7.52 -30.04
N SER A 25 -12.57 -7.97 -28.90
CA SER A 25 -12.99 -9.20 -28.22
C SER A 25 -12.84 -9.13 -26.68
N VAL A 26 -13.30 -10.19 -26.01
CA VAL A 26 -13.21 -10.47 -24.57
C VAL A 26 -12.87 -11.95 -24.35
N LYS A 27 -12.04 -12.28 -23.35
CA LYS A 27 -11.60 -13.64 -23.01
C LYS A 27 -12.66 -14.41 -22.22
N GLU A 28 -13.27 -15.40 -22.87
CA GLU A 28 -14.22 -16.34 -22.27
C GLU A 28 -13.54 -17.24 -21.23
N SER A 29 -13.65 -16.83 -19.97
CA SER A 29 -12.92 -17.39 -18.83
C SER A 29 -13.83 -17.66 -17.61
N GLY A 30 -15.00 -17.01 -17.56
CA GLY A 30 -15.84 -16.94 -16.37
C GLY A 30 -15.24 -16.15 -15.20
N SER A 31 -14.09 -15.49 -15.40
CA SER A 31 -13.48 -14.62 -14.40
C SER A 31 -13.96 -13.17 -14.57
N THR A 32 -14.36 -12.54 -13.46
CA THR A 32 -14.47 -11.07 -13.41
C THR A 32 -13.08 -10.44 -13.51
N GLY A 33 -12.98 -9.23 -14.06
CA GLY A 33 -11.71 -8.56 -14.33
C GLY A 33 -11.81 -7.48 -15.39
N TRP A 34 -10.72 -6.73 -15.58
CA TRP A 34 -10.66 -5.57 -16.47
C TRP A 34 -11.12 -5.87 -17.90
N ASP A 35 -10.71 -6.99 -18.49
CA ASP A 35 -11.11 -7.37 -19.85
C ASP A 35 -12.63 -7.47 -20.04
N THR A 36 -13.33 -8.11 -19.08
CA THR A 36 -14.80 -8.19 -19.05
C THR A 36 -15.43 -6.80 -18.88
N ILE A 37 -14.91 -5.97 -17.97
CA ILE A 37 -15.41 -4.60 -17.74
C ILE A 37 -15.17 -3.72 -18.97
N TYR A 38 -14.02 -3.80 -19.62
CA TYR A 38 -13.72 -3.11 -20.88
C TYR A 38 -14.61 -3.60 -22.01
N GLY A 39 -14.97 -4.89 -22.05
CA GLY A 39 -16.02 -5.40 -22.93
C GLY A 39 -17.36 -4.70 -22.69
N LEU A 40 -17.83 -4.66 -21.44
CA LEU A 40 -19.09 -3.99 -21.08
C LEU A 40 -19.08 -2.47 -21.37
N ILE A 41 -17.95 -1.79 -21.21
CA ILE A 41 -17.77 -0.36 -21.58
C ILE A 41 -17.85 -0.17 -23.09
N ARG A 42 -17.10 -0.93 -23.88
CA ARG A 42 -17.09 -0.85 -25.35
C ARG A 42 -18.48 -1.16 -25.93
N ALA A 43 -19.18 -2.14 -25.36
CA ALA A 43 -20.57 -2.45 -25.69
C ALA A 43 -21.51 -1.27 -25.38
N LEU A 44 -21.41 -0.65 -24.20
CA LEU A 44 -22.22 0.53 -23.87
C LEU A 44 -21.94 1.70 -24.83
N GLN A 45 -20.68 1.92 -25.19
CA GLN A 45 -20.29 2.97 -26.13
C GLN A 45 -20.93 2.76 -27.51
N ILE A 46 -20.94 1.53 -28.03
CA ILE A 46 -21.63 1.17 -29.28
C ILE A 46 -23.14 1.43 -29.16
N GLU A 47 -23.77 1.01 -28.05
CA GLU A 47 -25.20 1.25 -27.75
C GLU A 47 -25.56 2.74 -27.49
N LEU A 48 -24.54 3.59 -27.32
CA LEU A 48 -24.63 5.05 -27.23
C LEU A 48 -24.26 5.76 -28.55
N GLY A 49 -24.03 5.02 -29.63
CA GLY A 49 -23.69 5.55 -30.95
C GLY A 49 -22.25 6.08 -31.08
N ILE A 50 -21.33 5.65 -30.21
CA ILE A 50 -19.92 6.02 -30.27
C ILE A 50 -19.20 5.07 -31.22
N THR A 51 -18.67 5.64 -32.32
CA THR A 51 -18.03 4.91 -33.43
C THR A 51 -16.54 4.66 -33.24
N SER A 52 -15.92 5.20 -32.20
CA SER A 52 -14.54 4.89 -31.78
C SER A 52 -14.57 4.68 -30.27
N THR A 53 -14.46 3.42 -29.85
CA THR A 53 -14.58 3.01 -28.45
C THR A 53 -13.25 3.14 -27.71
N ALA A 54 -13.31 3.10 -26.38
CA ALA A 54 -12.13 3.11 -25.52
C ALA A 54 -12.40 2.31 -24.24
N ASN A 55 -11.34 1.77 -23.65
CA ASN A 55 -11.40 0.97 -22.41
C ASN A 55 -11.63 1.84 -21.14
N ASN A 56 -12.41 2.92 -21.23
CA ASN A 56 -12.74 3.80 -20.11
C ASN A 56 -14.11 4.48 -20.27
N PHE A 57 -14.76 4.83 -19.15
CA PHE A 57 -16.00 5.61 -19.15
C PHE A 57 -15.69 7.12 -19.23
N GLY A 58 -15.03 7.52 -20.33
CA GLY A 58 -14.57 8.90 -20.54
C GLY A 58 -15.69 9.92 -20.78
N PRO A 59 -15.38 11.23 -20.83
CA PRO A 59 -16.38 12.31 -20.94
C PRO A 59 -17.35 12.16 -22.12
N GLY A 60 -16.91 11.61 -23.26
CA GLY A 60 -17.79 11.31 -24.40
C GLY A 60 -18.87 10.28 -24.07
N THR A 61 -18.54 9.22 -23.32
CA THR A 61 -19.51 8.22 -22.84
C THR A 61 -20.48 8.86 -21.83
N GLN A 62 -19.98 9.70 -20.93
CA GLN A 62 -20.80 10.42 -19.94
C GLN A 62 -21.81 11.37 -20.60
N SER A 63 -21.36 12.14 -21.60
CA SER A 63 -22.19 13.04 -22.39
C SER A 63 -23.28 12.28 -23.15
N ARG A 64 -22.93 11.21 -23.87
CA ARG A 64 -23.92 10.40 -24.62
C ARG A 64 -24.90 9.67 -23.70
N PHE A 65 -24.45 9.18 -22.54
CA PHE A 65 -25.33 8.56 -21.55
C PHE A 65 -26.33 9.57 -20.98
N LYS A 66 -25.87 10.76 -20.56
CA LYS A 66 -26.75 11.86 -20.08
C LYS A 66 -27.72 12.35 -21.17
N ALA A 67 -27.32 12.35 -22.44
CA ALA A 67 -28.20 12.72 -23.55
C ALA A 67 -29.30 11.66 -23.83
N LYS A 68 -28.98 10.36 -23.68
CA LYS A 68 -29.94 9.25 -23.88
C LYS A 68 -30.84 9.01 -22.65
N TYR A 69 -30.32 9.26 -21.45
CA TYR A 69 -30.97 9.02 -20.17
C TYR A 69 -30.82 10.21 -19.20
N PRO A 70 -31.43 11.38 -19.50
CA PRO A 70 -31.26 12.60 -18.69
C PRO A 70 -31.72 12.44 -17.24
N ASN A 71 -32.73 11.59 -16.99
CA ASN A 71 -33.25 11.24 -15.68
C ASN A 71 -32.89 9.79 -15.28
N GLY A 72 -31.75 9.28 -15.78
CA GLY A 72 -31.32 7.89 -15.59
C GLY A 72 -32.20 6.84 -16.27
N ILE A 73 -31.85 5.56 -16.11
CA ILE A 73 -32.73 4.44 -16.43
C ILE A 73 -33.68 4.23 -15.25
N ASN A 74 -34.98 4.33 -15.51
CA ASN A 74 -36.07 4.35 -14.54
C ASN A 74 -37.34 3.69 -15.13
N ASP A 75 -38.44 3.63 -14.36
CA ASP A 75 -39.65 2.91 -14.78
C ASP A 75 -40.30 3.48 -16.07
N THR A 76 -40.19 4.78 -16.34
CA THR A 76 -40.64 5.40 -17.59
C THR A 76 -39.80 4.94 -18.78
N VAL A 77 -38.49 4.80 -18.61
CA VAL A 77 -37.59 4.27 -19.65
C VAL A 77 -37.90 2.79 -19.94
N LEU A 78 -38.17 1.99 -18.92
CA LEU A 78 -38.57 0.58 -19.10
C LEU A 78 -39.94 0.44 -19.77
N ALA A 79 -40.88 1.32 -19.48
CA ALA A 79 -42.20 1.32 -20.12
C ALA A 79 -42.13 1.68 -21.62
N GLN A 80 -41.18 2.53 -22.02
CA GLN A 80 -40.96 2.91 -23.42
C GLN A 80 -40.09 1.90 -24.19
N ALA A 81 -39.11 1.29 -23.52
CA ALA A 81 -38.20 0.30 -24.08
C ALA A 81 -38.05 -0.87 -23.10
N PRO A 82 -38.95 -1.89 -23.13
CA PRO A 82 -38.93 -2.99 -22.17
C PRO A 82 -37.77 -3.96 -22.37
N THR A 83 -37.15 -3.96 -23.54
CA THR A 83 -35.94 -4.74 -23.84
C THR A 83 -34.82 -3.87 -24.42
N SER A 84 -33.58 -4.13 -24.02
CA SER A 84 -32.38 -3.47 -24.55
C SER A 84 -31.10 -4.27 -24.29
N ASN A 85 -30.15 -4.18 -25.22
CA ASN A 85 -28.75 -4.60 -25.00
C ASN A 85 -28.10 -3.87 -23.81
N ILE A 86 -28.54 -2.65 -23.48
CA ILE A 86 -28.06 -1.93 -22.28
C ILE A 86 -28.48 -2.65 -21.00
N TYR A 87 -29.63 -3.34 -21.00
CA TYR A 87 -30.05 -4.12 -19.84
C TYR A 87 -29.22 -5.41 -19.72
N SER A 88 -28.83 -6.03 -20.84
CA SER A 88 -27.84 -7.11 -20.88
C SER A 88 -26.47 -6.67 -20.32
N ILE A 89 -26.03 -5.44 -20.62
CA ILE A 89 -24.81 -4.85 -20.04
C ILE A 89 -24.95 -4.69 -18.52
N VAL A 90 -26.10 -4.22 -18.03
CA VAL A 90 -26.38 -4.10 -16.58
C VAL A 90 -26.42 -5.49 -15.91
N GLN A 91 -27.02 -6.52 -16.53
CA GLN A 91 -26.98 -7.90 -16.03
C GLN A 91 -25.52 -8.38 -15.88
N GLY A 92 -24.71 -8.20 -16.93
CA GLY A 92 -23.27 -8.52 -16.92
C GLY A 92 -22.49 -7.82 -15.81
N ALA A 93 -22.72 -6.52 -15.63
CA ALA A 93 -22.07 -5.71 -14.62
C ALA A 93 -22.47 -6.11 -13.18
N LEU A 94 -23.73 -6.46 -12.94
CA LEU A 94 -24.21 -6.94 -11.64
C LEU A 94 -23.51 -8.25 -11.25
N TRP A 95 -23.43 -9.24 -12.15
CA TRP A 95 -22.70 -10.49 -11.88
C TRP A 95 -21.21 -10.26 -11.64
N CYS A 96 -20.57 -9.37 -12.41
CA CYS A 96 -19.15 -9.03 -12.23
C CYS A 96 -18.83 -8.36 -10.87
N LYS A 97 -19.85 -7.91 -10.13
CA LYS A 97 -19.77 -7.35 -8.77
C LYS A 97 -20.39 -8.25 -7.68
N GLY A 98 -20.80 -9.48 -8.01
CA GLY A 98 -21.44 -10.39 -7.05
C GLY A 98 -22.87 -9.99 -6.65
N TYR A 99 -23.63 -9.36 -7.54
CA TYR A 99 -25.06 -9.08 -7.38
C TYR A 99 -25.92 -9.97 -8.29
N PRO A 100 -27.10 -10.43 -7.84
CA PRO A 100 -28.05 -11.15 -8.69
C PRO A 100 -28.51 -10.35 -9.92
N ALA A 101 -28.88 -11.09 -10.96
CA ALA A 101 -29.60 -10.58 -12.13
C ALA A 101 -30.42 -11.74 -12.76
N VAL A 102 -30.66 -11.74 -14.07
CA VAL A 102 -31.53 -12.73 -14.74
C VAL A 102 -30.81 -14.06 -14.95
N TYR A 103 -30.88 -14.96 -13.96
CA TYR A 103 -30.30 -16.31 -14.08
C TYR A 103 -31.01 -17.17 -15.13
N GLY A 104 -30.24 -17.86 -15.96
CA GLY A 104 -30.76 -18.71 -17.03
C GLY A 104 -29.67 -19.27 -17.93
N LYS A 105 -30.08 -19.90 -19.04
CA LYS A 105 -29.15 -20.48 -20.03
C LYS A 105 -28.48 -19.43 -20.94
N LYS A 106 -29.00 -18.20 -20.98
CA LYS A 106 -28.52 -17.06 -21.79
C LYS A 106 -28.57 -15.77 -20.98
N VAL A 107 -27.76 -14.77 -21.35
CA VAL A 107 -28.03 -13.36 -21.00
C VAL A 107 -29.31 -12.93 -21.72
N THR A 108 -30.12 -12.06 -21.11
CA THR A 108 -31.34 -11.54 -21.75
C THR A 108 -31.26 -10.03 -21.95
N GLN A 109 -32.20 -9.49 -22.73
CA GLN A 109 -32.33 -8.04 -22.95
C GLN A 109 -33.33 -7.42 -21.97
N ASP A 110 -33.81 -8.16 -20.97
CA ASP A 110 -34.92 -7.76 -20.11
C ASP A 110 -34.42 -7.05 -18.83
N PHE A 111 -35.26 -6.21 -18.23
CA PHE A 111 -35.01 -5.59 -16.93
C PHE A 111 -36.06 -6.03 -15.90
N THR A 112 -35.65 -6.80 -14.90
CA THR A 112 -36.59 -7.44 -13.95
C THR A 112 -36.61 -6.77 -12.58
N GLU A 113 -37.66 -7.02 -11.78
CA GLU A 113 -37.70 -6.63 -10.37
C GLU A 113 -36.53 -7.20 -9.55
N GLY A 114 -36.00 -8.37 -9.94
CA GLY A 114 -34.77 -8.92 -9.36
C GLY A 114 -33.54 -8.04 -9.61
N MET A 115 -33.43 -7.42 -10.78
CA MET A 115 -32.40 -6.42 -11.06
C MET A 115 -32.63 -5.12 -10.27
N LYS A 116 -33.88 -4.63 -10.21
CA LYS A 116 -34.22 -3.44 -9.39
C LYS A 116 -33.85 -3.64 -7.92
N SER A 117 -34.20 -4.79 -7.34
CA SER A 117 -33.83 -5.18 -5.98
C SER A 117 -32.31 -5.27 -5.79
N SER A 118 -31.60 -5.82 -6.77
CA SER A 118 -30.13 -5.94 -6.72
C SER A 118 -29.43 -4.58 -6.80
N ILE A 119 -29.97 -3.61 -7.55
CA ILE A 119 -29.43 -2.25 -7.60
C ILE A 119 -29.73 -1.49 -6.31
N ARG A 120 -30.93 -1.60 -5.71
CA ARG A 120 -31.20 -1.08 -4.35
C ARG A 120 -30.22 -1.67 -3.33
N THR A 121 -29.95 -2.97 -3.43
CA THR A 121 -29.00 -3.68 -2.56
C THR A 121 -27.57 -3.16 -2.76
N MET A 122 -27.13 -2.98 -4.02
CA MET A 122 -25.81 -2.40 -4.34
C MET A 122 -25.70 -0.97 -3.81
N LYS A 123 -26.70 -0.11 -4.03
CA LYS A 123 -26.70 1.27 -3.53
C LYS A 123 -26.70 1.33 -1.99
N LYS A 124 -27.37 0.39 -1.31
CA LYS A 124 -27.26 0.22 0.16
C LYS A 124 -25.85 -0.22 0.57
N ASP A 125 -25.29 -1.24 -0.08
CA ASP A 125 -23.94 -1.74 0.17
C ASP A 125 -22.86 -0.66 -0.05
N MET A 126 -23.05 0.22 -1.05
CA MET A 126 -22.24 1.42 -1.33
C MET A 126 -22.37 2.52 -0.25
N GLY A 127 -23.34 2.43 0.66
CA GLY A 127 -23.57 3.41 1.74
C GLY A 127 -24.49 4.58 1.38
N ILE A 128 -24.96 4.69 0.13
CA ILE A 128 -25.78 5.80 -0.37
C ILE A 128 -27.29 5.52 -0.34
N GLY A 129 -27.70 4.26 -0.46
CA GLY A 129 -29.11 3.85 -0.47
C GLY A 129 -29.94 4.42 -1.63
N GLY A 130 -31.24 4.58 -1.38
CA GLY A 130 -32.21 5.10 -2.35
C GLY A 130 -32.72 4.08 -3.36
N GLU A 131 -33.54 4.57 -4.29
CA GLU A 131 -34.26 3.74 -5.27
C GLU A 131 -33.39 3.18 -6.40
N TRP A 132 -33.95 2.20 -7.11
CA TRP A 132 -33.26 1.34 -8.08
C TRP A 132 -32.67 2.06 -9.31
N MET A 133 -33.06 3.32 -9.55
CA MET A 133 -32.65 4.12 -10.72
C MET A 133 -31.13 4.06 -10.98
N ILE A 134 -30.77 3.85 -12.25
CA ILE A 134 -29.39 3.92 -12.75
C ILE A 134 -29.18 5.30 -13.37
N ASP A 135 -28.68 6.24 -12.56
CA ASP A 135 -28.10 7.50 -13.02
C ASP A 135 -26.68 7.29 -13.61
N LEU A 136 -26.00 8.37 -13.99
CA LEU A 136 -24.65 8.29 -14.55
C LEU A 136 -23.65 7.67 -13.56
N ASP A 137 -23.71 8.07 -12.29
CA ASP A 137 -22.74 7.67 -11.27
C ASP A 137 -22.90 6.18 -10.96
N ILE A 138 -24.15 5.68 -10.94
CA ILE A 138 -24.44 4.24 -10.84
C ILE A 138 -23.99 3.49 -12.09
N MET A 139 -24.14 4.04 -13.30
CA MET A 139 -23.67 3.36 -14.53
C MET A 139 -22.14 3.30 -14.63
N MET A 140 -21.44 4.39 -14.29
CA MET A 140 -19.98 4.43 -14.16
C MET A 140 -19.51 3.48 -13.06
N THR A 141 -20.23 3.42 -11.94
CA THR A 141 -19.97 2.47 -10.86
C THR A 141 -20.11 1.02 -11.33
N LEU A 142 -21.21 0.67 -12.00
CA LEU A 142 -21.45 -0.66 -12.58
C LEU A 142 -20.31 -1.07 -13.51
N LEU A 143 -19.84 -0.15 -14.36
CA LEU A 143 -18.77 -0.38 -15.32
C LEU A 143 -17.37 0.01 -14.79
N SER A 144 -17.07 -0.43 -13.56
CA SER A 144 -15.76 -0.27 -12.93
C SER A 144 -15.37 -1.50 -12.09
N MET A 145 -14.10 -1.62 -11.73
CA MET A 145 -13.63 -2.70 -10.84
C MET A 145 -14.03 -2.53 -9.37
N LYS A 146 -14.55 -1.36 -8.97
CA LYS A 146 -14.90 -1.04 -7.57
C LYS A 146 -15.91 -2.05 -6.99
N GLN A 147 -15.58 -2.65 -5.85
CA GLN A 147 -16.40 -3.66 -5.20
C GLN A 147 -17.17 -3.07 -4.01
N PHE A 148 -18.36 -3.61 -3.74
CA PHE A 148 -19.25 -3.13 -2.67
C PHE A 148 -19.74 -4.27 -1.75
N LYS A 149 -19.40 -5.52 -2.09
CA LYS A 149 -19.49 -6.66 -1.18
C LYS A 149 -18.26 -6.68 -0.28
N LEU A 150 -18.45 -6.94 1.01
CA LEU A 150 -17.36 -7.14 1.97
C LEU A 150 -16.46 -8.29 1.50
N LEU A 151 -15.18 -8.02 1.28
CA LEU A 151 -14.20 -8.98 0.80
C LEU A 151 -13.48 -9.69 1.97
N SER A 152 -14.23 -10.29 2.90
CA SER A 152 -13.69 -10.90 4.13
C SER A 152 -12.60 -11.95 3.86
N VAL A 153 -12.74 -12.71 2.77
CA VAL A 153 -11.76 -13.73 2.32
C VAL A 153 -10.40 -13.11 1.96
N TYR A 154 -10.39 -11.84 1.57
CA TYR A 154 -9.20 -11.03 1.28
C TYR A 154 -8.80 -10.10 2.44
N GLY A 155 -9.36 -10.32 3.65
CA GLY A 155 -9.08 -9.52 4.84
C GLY A 155 -9.98 -8.29 5.03
N GLY A 156 -11.05 -8.12 4.23
CA GLY A 156 -11.98 -7.01 4.33
C GLY A 156 -12.73 -6.98 5.68
N LYS A 157 -12.79 -5.80 6.32
CA LYS A 157 -13.33 -5.61 7.68
C LYS A 157 -14.57 -4.69 7.68
N GLU A 158 -15.63 -5.08 8.38
CA GLU A 158 -16.87 -4.28 8.46
C GLU A 158 -16.70 -2.88 9.09
N PRO A 159 -15.79 -2.63 10.05
CA PRO A 159 -15.47 -1.27 10.49
C PRO A 159 -14.88 -0.39 9.37
N ILE A 160 -13.96 -0.92 8.55
CA ILE A 160 -13.41 -0.21 7.38
C ILE A 160 -14.52 0.04 6.36
N ARG A 161 -15.38 -0.95 6.12
CA ARG A 161 -16.55 -0.82 5.24
C ARG A 161 -17.52 0.25 5.71
N SER A 162 -17.74 0.36 7.02
CA SER A 162 -18.58 1.39 7.63
C SER A 162 -18.00 2.80 7.43
N ILE A 163 -16.68 2.94 7.40
CA ILE A 163 -15.98 4.18 7.04
C ILE A 163 -16.15 4.46 5.53
N GLN A 164 -15.87 3.51 4.65
CA GLN A 164 -16.05 3.64 3.19
C GLN A 164 -17.49 4.06 2.82
N GLN A 165 -18.50 3.43 3.41
CA GLN A 165 -19.91 3.79 3.24
C GLN A 165 -20.22 5.21 3.73
N THR A 166 -19.52 5.68 4.77
CA THR A 166 -19.67 7.04 5.31
C THR A 166 -18.96 8.07 4.43
N ILE A 167 -17.83 7.73 3.80
CA ILE A 167 -17.19 8.51 2.73
C ILE A 167 -18.19 8.73 1.59
N ASN A 168 -18.75 7.65 1.03
CA ASN A 168 -19.71 7.71 -0.08
C ASN A 168 -20.99 8.47 0.26
N ARG A 169 -21.48 8.38 1.50
CA ARG A 169 -22.71 9.06 1.93
C ARG A 169 -22.52 10.55 2.16
N SER A 170 -21.42 10.95 2.80
CA SER A 170 -21.24 12.31 3.33
C SER A 170 -20.25 13.17 2.54
N TYR A 171 -19.34 12.56 1.77
CA TYR A 171 -18.21 13.25 1.16
C TYR A 171 -18.03 12.98 -0.35
N ARG A 172 -18.92 12.20 -1.00
CA ARG A 172 -18.84 11.88 -2.45
C ARG A 172 -18.67 13.07 -3.40
N GLY A 173 -19.09 14.28 -3.01
CA GLY A 173 -18.86 15.51 -3.78
C GLY A 173 -17.40 15.99 -3.79
N TYR A 174 -16.51 15.32 -3.04
CA TYR A 174 -15.06 15.50 -2.98
C TYR A 174 -14.31 14.24 -3.42
N THR A 175 -14.85 13.04 -3.14
CA THR A 175 -14.13 11.75 -3.23
C THR A 175 -14.55 10.85 -4.39
N ASP A 176 -15.55 11.26 -5.19
CA ASP A 176 -16.41 10.35 -5.95
C ASP A 176 -16.94 9.19 -5.05
N ILE A 177 -17.32 8.07 -5.67
CA ILE A 177 -17.67 6.81 -5.00
C ILE A 177 -16.40 5.96 -4.84
N VAL A 178 -16.00 5.66 -3.61
CA VAL A 178 -15.00 4.64 -3.27
C VAL A 178 -15.62 3.24 -3.16
N PRO A 179 -14.87 2.14 -3.36
CA PRO A 179 -15.33 0.80 -3.02
C PRO A 179 -15.76 0.69 -1.55
N THR A 180 -16.69 -0.21 -1.27
CA THR A 180 -17.16 -0.56 0.09
C THR A 180 -16.93 -2.05 0.39
N ASP A 181 -15.70 -2.49 0.15
CA ASP A 181 -15.22 -3.86 0.27
C ASP A 181 -14.61 -4.21 1.65
N GLY A 182 -14.42 -3.21 2.52
CA GLY A 182 -13.76 -3.33 3.81
C GLY A 182 -12.23 -3.34 3.75
N LEU A 183 -11.61 -3.01 2.61
CA LEU A 183 -10.15 -2.95 2.44
C LEU A 183 -9.66 -1.48 2.45
N TYR A 184 -8.66 -1.17 3.28
CA TYR A 184 -7.96 0.12 3.19
C TYR A 184 -6.93 0.02 2.07
N GLY A 185 -7.26 0.55 0.89
CA GLY A 185 -6.38 0.59 -0.28
C GLY A 185 -6.19 1.99 -0.82
N ARG A 186 -5.36 2.12 -1.88
CA ARG A 186 -4.97 3.39 -2.52
C ARG A 186 -6.15 4.37 -2.72
N GLU A 187 -7.26 3.94 -3.31
CA GLU A 187 -8.44 4.81 -3.52
C GLU A 187 -9.02 5.35 -2.20
N MET A 188 -9.10 4.53 -1.15
CA MET A 188 -9.61 4.94 0.15
C MET A 188 -8.62 5.85 0.89
N ASN A 189 -7.32 5.62 0.76
CA ASN A 189 -6.30 6.53 1.31
C ASN A 189 -6.37 7.92 0.65
N THR A 190 -6.45 7.98 -0.68
CA THR A 190 -6.68 9.24 -1.41
C THR A 190 -7.95 9.94 -0.91
N ALA A 191 -9.07 9.22 -0.82
CA ALA A 191 -10.33 9.77 -0.34
C ALA A 191 -10.27 10.28 1.11
N MET A 192 -9.55 9.59 2.01
CA MET A 192 -9.33 10.07 3.39
C MET A 192 -8.55 11.41 3.41
N ILE A 193 -7.59 11.61 2.51
CA ILE A 193 -6.87 12.88 2.38
C ILE A 193 -7.75 13.96 1.72
N GLN A 194 -8.64 13.60 0.80
CA GLN A 194 -9.65 14.53 0.26
C GLN A 194 -10.66 14.95 1.33
N VAL A 195 -11.04 14.05 2.25
CA VAL A 195 -11.87 14.38 3.42
C VAL A 195 -11.12 15.28 4.40
N LEU A 196 -9.82 15.05 4.64
CA LEU A 196 -8.99 16.00 5.39
C LEU A 196 -9.04 17.39 4.74
N GLN A 197 -8.81 17.48 3.42
CA GLN A 197 -8.82 18.75 2.68
C GLN A 197 -10.19 19.44 2.75
N LYS A 198 -11.30 18.69 2.63
CA LYS A 198 -12.67 19.21 2.89
C LYS A 198 -12.80 19.82 4.28
N ILE A 199 -12.26 19.16 5.31
CA ILE A 199 -12.31 19.59 6.72
C ILE A 199 -11.36 20.77 7.00
N GLU A 200 -10.28 20.89 6.24
CA GLU A 200 -9.37 22.04 6.20
C GLU A 200 -9.98 23.27 5.50
N GLY A 201 -11.05 23.10 4.73
CA GLY A 201 -11.78 24.17 4.04
C GLY A 201 -11.50 24.31 2.54
N TYR A 202 -10.88 23.30 1.91
CA TYR A 202 -10.66 23.24 0.46
C TYR A 202 -12.00 23.11 -0.28
N THR A 203 -12.09 23.64 -1.50
CA THR A 203 -13.21 23.32 -2.40
C THR A 203 -13.02 21.93 -3.04
N PRO A 204 -14.07 21.31 -3.61
CA PRO A 204 -13.96 20.03 -4.33
C PRO A 204 -12.87 20.00 -5.41
N SER A 205 -12.64 21.10 -6.12
CA SER A 205 -11.61 21.17 -7.17
C SER A 205 -10.19 21.32 -6.64
N GLN A 206 -10.02 21.65 -5.36
CA GLN A 206 -8.72 21.76 -4.68
C GLN A 206 -8.40 20.51 -3.84
N ALA A 207 -9.42 19.76 -3.42
CA ALA A 207 -9.29 18.52 -2.66
C ALA A 207 -8.82 17.36 -3.57
N THR A 208 -7.54 17.37 -3.89
CA THR A 208 -6.87 16.42 -4.81
C THR A 208 -6.45 15.10 -4.15
N GLY A 209 -6.47 15.01 -2.83
CA GLY A 209 -5.95 13.86 -2.08
C GLY A 209 -4.42 13.82 -1.99
N TYR A 210 -3.72 14.84 -2.52
CA TYR A 210 -2.28 14.97 -2.41
C TYR A 210 -1.88 15.70 -1.11
N PHE A 211 -1.10 15.04 -0.24
CA PHE A 211 -0.67 15.56 1.06
C PHE A 211 0.51 16.56 0.94
N GLY A 212 0.28 17.65 0.21
CA GLY A 212 1.24 18.72 -0.04
C GLY A 212 1.40 19.72 1.12
N ASN A 213 2.20 20.75 0.90
CA ASN A 213 2.53 21.76 1.92
C ASN A 213 1.29 22.51 2.47
N GLY A 214 0.27 22.77 1.65
CA GLY A 214 -0.96 23.42 2.10
C GLY A 214 -1.74 22.60 3.14
N THR A 215 -1.90 21.30 2.90
CA THR A 215 -2.51 20.38 3.87
C THR A 215 -1.64 20.31 5.14
N ARG A 216 -0.31 20.16 4.98
CA ARG A 216 0.64 20.19 6.12
C ARG A 216 0.55 21.46 6.98
N SER A 217 0.23 22.63 6.40
CA SER A 217 0.06 23.89 7.15
C SER A 217 -1.34 24.07 7.75
N ASN A 218 -2.35 23.34 7.27
CA ASN A 218 -3.75 23.49 7.70
C ASN A 218 -4.18 22.45 8.76
N LEU A 219 -3.34 21.44 9.03
CA LEU A 219 -3.49 20.47 10.12
C LEU A 219 -3.75 21.14 11.47
N LYS A 220 -4.68 20.58 12.24
CA LYS A 220 -5.02 21.02 13.60
C LYS A 220 -4.75 19.91 14.62
N THR A 221 -4.11 20.26 15.73
CA THR A 221 -4.01 19.34 16.88
C THR A 221 -5.39 19.11 17.49
N ILE A 222 -5.78 17.85 17.69
CA ILE A 222 -7.05 17.49 18.37
C ILE A 222 -6.82 16.60 19.58
N SER A 223 -7.62 16.84 20.62
CA SER A 223 -7.47 16.23 21.96
C SER A 223 -8.78 16.01 22.71
N SER A 224 -9.90 16.54 22.23
CA SER A 224 -11.21 16.51 22.91
C SER A 224 -12.36 16.92 21.96
N GLY A 225 -13.60 16.84 22.45
CA GLY A 225 -14.79 17.40 21.79
C GLY A 225 -15.38 16.56 20.67
N THR A 226 -16.31 17.14 19.91
CA THR A 226 -17.07 16.49 18.84
C THR A 226 -16.87 17.23 17.52
N SER A 227 -16.30 16.60 16.50
CA SER A 227 -16.05 17.21 15.19
C SER A 227 -15.73 16.20 14.08
N GLU A 228 -15.79 16.64 12.82
CA GLU A 228 -15.33 15.84 11.67
C GLU A 228 -13.84 15.48 11.75
N TRP A 229 -12.99 16.34 12.36
CA TRP A 229 -11.58 16.02 12.64
C TRP A 229 -11.45 14.77 13.51
N VAL A 230 -12.25 14.66 14.58
CA VAL A 230 -12.21 13.50 15.48
C VAL A 230 -12.75 12.25 14.79
N TRP A 231 -13.79 12.38 13.96
CA TRP A 231 -14.26 11.28 13.11
C TRP A 231 -13.16 10.77 12.16
N LEU A 232 -12.45 11.69 11.49
CA LEU A 232 -11.38 11.34 10.56
C LEU A 232 -10.21 10.67 11.27
N ALA A 233 -9.83 11.13 12.46
CA ALA A 233 -8.78 10.50 13.25
C ALA A 233 -9.16 9.08 13.71
N ASN A 234 -10.37 8.90 14.26
CA ASN A 234 -10.89 7.58 14.62
C ASN A 234 -10.92 6.64 13.39
N ALA A 235 -11.39 7.13 12.24
CA ALA A 235 -11.41 6.37 11.00
C ALA A 235 -10.00 5.99 10.52
N ALA A 236 -9.04 6.91 10.57
CA ALA A 236 -7.66 6.64 10.18
C ALA A 236 -6.96 5.65 11.14
N LEU A 237 -7.29 5.69 12.44
CA LEU A 237 -6.82 4.71 13.43
C LEU A 237 -7.35 3.29 13.11
N VAL A 238 -8.65 3.14 12.84
CA VAL A 238 -9.25 1.86 12.40
C VAL A 238 -8.63 1.36 11.11
N CYS A 239 -8.40 2.24 10.14
CA CYS A 239 -7.72 1.93 8.88
C CYS A 239 -6.27 1.46 9.09
N ASN A 240 -5.53 2.02 10.06
CA ASN A 240 -4.19 1.56 10.46
C ASN A 240 -4.23 0.35 11.44
N GLY A 241 -5.41 -0.22 11.73
CA GLY A 241 -5.57 -1.45 12.50
C GLY A 241 -5.76 -1.30 14.01
N TYR A 242 -6.01 -0.09 14.51
CA TYR A 242 -6.21 0.21 15.93
C TYR A 242 -7.71 0.18 16.29
N ASP A 243 -8.03 -0.30 17.48
CA ASP A 243 -9.41 -0.25 18.01
C ASP A 243 -9.74 1.19 18.42
N ALA A 244 -10.55 1.87 17.60
CA ALA A 244 -11.01 3.24 17.84
C ALA A 244 -12.53 3.37 17.57
N PRO A 245 -13.24 4.24 18.31
CA PRO A 245 -14.70 4.37 18.20
C PRO A 245 -15.16 4.79 16.80
N SER A 246 -16.23 4.17 16.29
CA SER A 246 -16.93 4.66 15.09
C SER A 246 -17.78 5.90 15.40
N SER A 247 -17.14 6.99 15.85
CA SER A 247 -17.76 8.21 16.37
C SER A 247 -17.01 9.47 15.93
N ASN A 248 -17.73 10.60 15.91
CA ASN A 248 -17.18 11.94 15.76
C ASN A 248 -16.85 12.63 17.11
N THR A 249 -17.05 11.94 18.23
CA THR A 249 -16.76 12.44 19.59
C THR A 249 -15.50 11.80 20.15
N TRP A 250 -14.65 12.61 20.79
CA TRP A 250 -13.43 12.15 21.44
C TRP A 250 -13.79 11.43 22.73
N THR A 251 -13.24 10.24 22.93
CA THR A 251 -13.49 9.42 24.12
C THR A 251 -12.19 8.77 24.58
N GLU A 252 -12.26 8.11 25.74
CA GLU A 252 -11.18 7.24 26.24
C GLU A 252 -10.75 6.18 25.19
N GLY A 253 -11.66 5.68 24.35
CA GLY A 253 -11.30 4.81 23.22
C GLY A 253 -10.36 5.49 22.22
N THR A 254 -10.67 6.72 21.83
CA THR A 254 -9.82 7.55 20.95
C THR A 254 -8.47 7.84 21.60
N TYR A 255 -8.46 8.25 22.86
CA TYR A 255 -7.24 8.54 23.63
C TYR A 255 -6.27 7.34 23.66
N ARG A 256 -6.76 6.15 24.02
CA ARG A 256 -5.95 4.92 24.05
C ARG A 256 -5.45 4.49 22.68
N ALA A 257 -6.28 4.66 21.64
CA ALA A 257 -5.89 4.36 20.26
C ALA A 257 -4.77 5.29 19.78
N VAL A 258 -4.85 6.60 20.06
CA VAL A 258 -3.82 7.59 19.74
C VAL A 258 -2.53 7.30 20.49
N HIS A 259 -2.60 7.08 21.81
CA HIS A 259 -1.43 6.69 22.62
C HIS A 259 -0.74 5.43 22.06
N LYS A 260 -1.51 4.36 21.79
CA LYS A 260 -0.93 3.12 21.26
C LYS A 260 -0.32 3.33 19.88
N PHE A 261 -0.98 4.07 18.98
CA PHE A 261 -0.43 4.40 17.67
C PHE A 261 0.90 5.16 17.78
N GLN A 262 1.00 6.14 18.68
CA GLN A 262 2.24 6.90 18.89
C GLN A 262 3.38 6.04 19.43
N VAL A 263 3.10 5.12 20.36
CA VAL A 263 4.11 4.16 20.87
C VAL A 263 4.53 3.18 19.77
N ASP A 264 3.57 2.53 19.09
CA ASP A 264 3.81 1.51 18.07
C ASP A 264 4.58 2.04 16.85
N TYR A 265 4.50 3.34 16.53
CA TYR A 265 5.22 4.02 15.43
C TYR A 265 6.45 4.83 15.89
N VAL A 266 6.82 4.78 17.18
CA VAL A 266 7.89 5.60 17.82
C VAL A 266 7.77 7.08 17.45
N LEU A 267 6.57 7.61 17.61
CA LEU A 267 6.31 9.05 17.56
C LEU A 267 6.48 9.66 18.95
N PRO A 268 6.71 10.99 19.06
CA PRO A 268 6.57 11.69 20.34
C PRO A 268 5.17 11.45 20.92
N VAL A 269 5.10 10.83 22.11
CA VAL A 269 3.84 10.39 22.73
C VAL A 269 3.12 11.57 23.37
N SER A 270 2.45 12.37 22.54
CA SER A 270 1.72 13.58 22.92
C SER A 270 0.28 13.32 23.39
N HIS A 271 -0.24 12.10 23.19
CA HIS A 271 -1.62 11.67 23.48
C HIS A 271 -2.72 12.43 22.72
N VAL A 272 -2.33 13.25 21.74
CA VAL A 272 -3.19 14.10 20.92
C VAL A 272 -2.84 13.88 19.45
N VAL A 273 -3.79 14.06 18.52
CA VAL A 273 -3.47 13.91 17.09
C VAL A 273 -2.86 15.21 16.60
N ASP A 274 -1.54 15.31 16.74
CA ASP A 274 -0.69 16.43 16.29
C ASP A 274 -0.20 16.25 14.84
N LYS A 275 0.68 17.15 14.35
CA LYS A 275 1.28 17.06 13.01
C LYS A 275 1.97 15.72 12.74
N ASN A 276 2.71 15.16 13.71
CA ASN A 276 3.40 13.88 13.52
C ASN A 276 2.37 12.76 13.34
N THR A 277 1.38 12.73 14.22
CA THR A 277 0.34 11.71 14.29
C THR A 277 -0.55 11.75 13.04
N TRP A 278 -1.03 12.94 12.63
CA TRP A 278 -1.80 13.12 11.41
C TRP A 278 -1.06 12.64 10.16
N MET A 279 0.21 13.01 10.03
CA MET A 279 0.98 12.67 8.84
C MET A 279 1.27 11.16 8.80
N SER A 280 1.58 10.51 9.93
CA SER A 280 1.80 9.05 9.98
C SER A 280 0.52 8.21 9.83
N LEU A 281 -0.64 8.75 10.20
CA LEU A 281 -1.94 8.10 9.99
C LEU A 281 -2.37 8.07 8.51
N LEU A 282 -2.01 9.11 7.74
CA LEU A 282 -2.53 9.33 6.38
C LEU A 282 -1.47 9.18 5.28
N THR A 283 -0.18 9.20 5.60
CA THR A 283 0.93 8.99 4.65
C THR A 283 1.94 8.00 5.23
N SER A 284 2.57 7.19 4.38
CA SER A 284 3.54 6.17 4.83
C SER A 284 4.68 6.79 5.66
N LYS A 285 5.44 7.72 5.06
CA LYS A 285 6.61 8.36 5.70
C LYS A 285 6.33 9.29 6.89
N GLY A 286 5.07 9.50 7.24
CA GLY A 286 4.71 10.42 8.30
C GLY A 286 5.23 11.84 8.09
N ASN A 287 5.58 12.51 9.20
CA ASN A 287 6.23 13.81 9.16
C ASN A 287 7.74 13.63 8.86
N PRO A 288 8.28 14.13 7.71
CA PRO A 288 9.70 14.02 7.40
C PRO A 288 10.61 14.73 8.43
N ASP A 289 10.07 15.70 9.16
CA ASP A 289 10.82 16.44 10.17
C ASP A 289 10.99 15.64 11.49
N ARG A 290 10.25 14.53 11.69
CA ARG A 290 10.14 13.82 12.99
C ARG A 290 11.52 13.38 13.53
N PRO A 291 11.79 13.49 14.84
CA PRO A 291 13.06 13.08 15.42
C PRO A 291 13.32 11.60 15.17
N CYS A 292 14.57 11.24 14.88
CA CYS A 292 15.03 9.90 14.59
C CYS A 292 16.42 9.68 15.21
N ILE A 293 16.75 8.44 15.55
CA ILE A 293 18.07 8.06 16.12
C ILE A 293 18.85 7.08 15.24
N ALA A 294 18.25 6.63 14.13
CA ALA A 294 18.90 5.80 13.13
C ALA A 294 18.96 6.52 11.78
N CYS A 295 19.88 6.07 10.95
CA CYS A 295 20.01 6.45 9.56
C CYS A 295 20.48 5.24 8.75
N ASP A 296 20.48 5.34 7.43
CA ASP A 296 21.31 4.50 6.57
C ASP A 296 21.91 5.32 5.43
N THR A 297 22.99 4.82 4.84
CA THR A 297 23.66 5.51 3.73
C THR A 297 24.56 4.57 2.94
N ARG A 298 24.75 4.90 1.65
CA ARG A 298 25.79 4.30 0.82
C ARG A 298 27.20 4.74 1.19
N PHE A 299 27.38 5.93 1.75
CA PHE A 299 28.71 6.49 1.97
C PHE A 299 29.46 5.78 3.11
N GLU A 300 30.80 5.78 3.04
CA GLU A 300 31.65 5.24 4.10
C GLU A 300 31.52 6.07 5.38
N ILE A 301 31.34 5.40 6.51
CA ILE A 301 31.38 6.03 7.82
C ILE A 301 32.84 6.27 8.24
N THR A 302 33.41 7.36 7.71
CA THR A 302 34.73 7.90 8.11
C THR A 302 34.67 8.56 9.50
N ASP A 303 35.82 8.90 10.09
CA ASP A 303 35.86 9.58 11.40
C ASP A 303 35.17 10.96 11.36
N GLU A 304 35.15 11.63 10.19
CA GLU A 304 34.40 12.87 9.98
C GLU A 304 32.88 12.62 10.06
N LEU A 305 32.38 11.65 9.30
CA LEU A 305 30.95 11.33 9.27
C LEU A 305 30.47 10.71 10.59
N ALA A 306 31.27 9.85 11.23
CA ALA A 306 30.95 9.26 12.53
C ALA A 306 30.82 10.33 13.63
N ASN A 307 31.75 11.29 13.70
CA ASN A 307 31.64 12.43 14.60
C ASN A 307 30.40 13.27 14.30
N ARG A 308 30.10 13.52 13.02
CA ARG A 308 28.97 14.35 12.60
C ARG A 308 27.62 13.70 12.91
N LEU A 309 27.45 12.41 12.62
CA LEU A 309 26.26 11.63 12.95
C LEU A 309 25.99 11.66 14.46
N ARG A 310 27.02 11.45 15.29
CA ARG A 310 26.90 11.53 16.75
C ARG A 310 26.52 12.93 17.24
N ALA A 311 27.09 13.99 16.64
CA ALA A 311 26.79 15.38 17.00
C ALA A 311 25.34 15.77 16.67
N ASP A 312 24.81 15.30 15.54
CA ASP A 312 23.42 15.53 15.11
C ASP A 312 22.42 14.57 15.79
N GLY A 313 22.88 13.72 16.72
CA GLY A 313 22.04 12.91 17.60
C GLY A 313 21.77 11.47 17.15
N TYR A 314 22.32 11.03 16.02
CA TYR A 314 22.23 9.65 15.55
C TYR A 314 23.02 8.68 16.44
N LYS A 315 22.52 7.45 16.54
CA LYS A 315 23.06 6.38 17.39
C LYS A 315 23.24 5.05 16.64
N ILE A 316 22.61 4.91 15.47
CA ILE A 316 22.58 3.70 14.67
C ILE A 316 22.74 4.07 13.18
N VAL A 317 23.55 3.32 12.43
CA VAL A 317 23.71 3.51 10.98
C VAL A 317 23.61 2.19 10.21
N GLY A 318 22.70 2.15 9.24
CA GLY A 318 22.53 1.04 8.29
C GLY A 318 23.60 1.11 7.20
N ARG A 319 24.26 -0.02 6.93
CA ARG A 319 25.37 -0.10 5.96
C ARG A 319 25.33 -1.41 5.18
N TYR A 320 25.75 -1.35 3.91
CA TYR A 320 25.64 -2.47 2.98
C TYR A 320 26.81 -3.45 3.14
N LEU A 321 26.54 -4.74 3.36
CA LEU A 321 27.56 -5.79 3.45
C LEU A 321 28.36 -5.95 2.13
N SER A 322 27.70 -5.74 1.01
CA SER A 322 28.27 -5.87 -0.33
C SER A 322 27.53 -5.01 -1.36
N GLU A 323 28.08 -5.00 -2.57
CA GLU A 323 27.48 -4.37 -3.74
C GLU A 323 27.65 -5.24 -5.00
N PRO A 324 26.86 -5.00 -6.07
CA PRO A 324 27.07 -5.62 -7.36
C PRO A 324 28.52 -5.46 -7.84
N GLU A 325 29.09 -6.54 -8.39
CA GLU A 325 30.44 -6.56 -8.97
C GLU A 325 31.54 -6.09 -7.99
N GLN A 326 31.34 -6.28 -6.68
CA GLN A 326 32.34 -5.97 -5.65
C GLN A 326 33.67 -6.70 -5.87
N ASP A 327 33.61 -7.97 -6.32
CA ASP A 327 34.79 -8.84 -6.44
C ASP A 327 35.71 -8.46 -7.63
N SER A 328 35.30 -7.49 -8.47
CA SER A 328 36.10 -6.89 -9.54
C SER A 328 36.48 -5.43 -9.29
N LYS A 329 36.38 -4.96 -8.03
CA LYS A 329 36.71 -3.58 -7.61
C LYS A 329 37.74 -3.58 -6.48
N ASN A 330 38.58 -2.55 -6.42
CA ASN A 330 39.37 -2.30 -5.22
C ASN A 330 38.46 -1.75 -4.10
N GLU A 331 38.86 -1.91 -2.84
CA GLU A 331 38.09 -1.43 -1.69
C GLU A 331 37.94 0.11 -1.66
N SER A 332 38.91 0.84 -2.24
CA SER A 332 38.76 2.29 -2.49
C SER A 332 37.53 2.61 -3.34
N ASP A 333 37.21 1.75 -4.31
CA ASP A 333 36.30 2.03 -5.42
C ASP A 333 34.85 1.58 -5.13
N TYR A 334 34.58 1.05 -3.94
CA TYR A 334 33.25 0.61 -3.50
C TYR A 334 32.26 1.80 -3.46
N PHE A 335 31.16 1.67 -4.20
CA PHE A 335 30.11 2.69 -4.30
C PHE A 335 29.22 2.76 -3.05
N LYS A 336 29.01 1.62 -2.38
CA LYS A 336 28.18 1.51 -1.17
C LYS A 336 28.60 0.48 -0.12
N ALA A 337 29.39 -0.53 -0.49
CA ALA A 337 29.76 -1.62 0.41
C ALA A 337 30.58 -1.13 1.63
N LEU A 338 30.45 -1.87 2.73
CA LEU A 338 31.25 -1.73 3.94
C LEU A 338 32.73 -2.02 3.67
N ARG A 339 33.60 -1.16 4.18
CA ARG A 339 35.06 -1.31 4.11
C ARG A 339 35.64 -1.94 5.37
N THR A 340 36.82 -2.53 5.24
CA THR A 340 37.61 -3.12 6.32
C THR A 340 37.93 -2.07 7.39
N GLY A 341 37.57 -2.35 8.64
CA GLY A 341 37.73 -1.42 9.77
C GLY A 341 36.63 -0.34 9.90
N GLU A 342 35.65 -0.28 8.99
CA GLU A 342 34.54 0.68 9.08
C GLU A 342 33.61 0.38 10.27
N LEU A 343 33.37 -0.90 10.57
CA LEU A 343 32.54 -1.33 11.70
C LEU A 343 33.21 -1.05 13.05
N GLU A 344 34.51 -1.31 13.17
CA GLU A 344 35.32 -0.91 14.32
C GLU A 344 35.24 0.61 14.56
N ARG A 345 35.29 1.42 13.49
CA ARG A 345 35.17 2.88 13.57
C ARG A 345 33.80 3.34 14.06
N ILE A 346 32.72 2.75 13.51
CA ILE A 346 31.35 3.00 13.97
C ILE A 346 31.25 2.74 15.49
N ILE A 347 31.77 1.60 15.96
CA ILE A 347 31.71 1.20 17.37
C ILE A 347 32.58 2.12 18.26
N THR A 348 33.82 2.45 17.86
CA THR A 348 34.71 3.29 18.69
C THR A 348 34.24 4.74 18.78
N HIS A 349 33.48 5.24 17.81
CA HIS A 349 32.79 6.52 17.92
C HIS A 349 31.54 6.48 18.81
N GLY A 350 31.12 5.31 19.30
CA GLY A 350 29.94 5.12 20.14
C GLY A 350 28.63 4.93 19.36
N LEU A 351 28.71 4.66 18.05
CA LEU A 351 27.57 4.34 17.20
C LEU A 351 27.34 2.81 17.15
N LYS A 352 26.14 2.44 16.72
CA LYS A 352 25.73 1.07 16.38
C LYS A 352 25.49 0.92 14.89
N TYR A 353 25.35 -0.31 14.40
CA TYR A 353 25.01 -0.57 13.00
C TYR A 353 23.93 -1.63 12.81
N PHE A 354 23.37 -1.69 11.60
CA PHE A 354 22.63 -2.87 11.11
C PHE A 354 23.07 -3.21 9.68
N PRO A 355 23.30 -4.51 9.38
CA PRO A 355 23.79 -4.93 8.06
C PRO A 355 22.64 -5.05 7.04
N ILE A 356 22.81 -4.41 5.90
CA ILE A 356 21.89 -4.45 4.75
C ILE A 356 22.53 -5.30 3.64
N LEU A 357 21.75 -6.13 2.95
CA LEU A 357 22.14 -6.71 1.66
C LEU A 357 21.23 -6.17 0.55
N GLN A 358 21.80 -5.30 -0.28
CA GLN A 358 21.20 -4.83 -1.52
C GLN A 358 22.20 -5.03 -2.65
N GLU A 359 22.10 -6.16 -3.34
CA GLU A 359 22.75 -6.36 -4.64
C GLU A 359 21.97 -5.55 -5.70
N TYR A 360 21.48 -6.19 -6.75
CA TYR A 360 20.52 -5.61 -7.67
C TYR A 360 19.08 -5.99 -7.23
N SER A 361 18.20 -5.01 -6.95
CA SER A 361 16.91 -5.24 -6.27
C SER A 361 15.68 -4.50 -6.84
N THR A 362 15.75 -3.96 -8.05
CA THR A 362 14.82 -2.91 -8.54
C THR A 362 13.77 -3.35 -9.57
N ARG A 363 13.57 -4.67 -9.75
CA ARG A 363 12.77 -5.27 -10.84
C ARG A 363 12.40 -6.73 -10.53
N LEU A 364 11.35 -7.26 -11.16
CA LEU A 364 10.82 -8.60 -10.86
C LEU A 364 11.82 -9.75 -11.06
N GLU A 365 12.49 -9.82 -12.22
CA GLU A 365 13.36 -10.95 -12.61
C GLU A 365 14.62 -11.09 -11.73
N HIS A 366 14.88 -10.12 -10.86
CA HIS A 366 15.92 -10.18 -9.84
C HIS A 366 15.56 -11.11 -8.68
N PHE A 367 14.27 -11.40 -8.47
CA PHE A 367 13.78 -12.21 -7.36
C PHE A 367 13.45 -13.63 -7.85
N SER A 368 14.46 -14.50 -7.73
CA SER A 368 14.38 -15.93 -8.01
C SER A 368 15.02 -16.73 -6.87
N SER A 369 14.63 -17.99 -6.68
CA SER A 369 15.23 -18.83 -5.63
C SER A 369 16.73 -19.09 -5.85
N GLN A 370 17.21 -19.04 -7.10
CA GLN A 370 18.65 -19.06 -7.40
C GLN A 370 19.36 -17.82 -6.87
N ASN A 371 18.82 -16.63 -7.14
CA ASN A 371 19.38 -15.37 -6.65
C ASN A 371 19.30 -15.30 -5.11
N GLY A 372 18.22 -15.78 -4.48
CA GLY A 372 18.10 -15.86 -3.02
C GLY A 372 19.18 -16.74 -2.39
N THR A 373 19.42 -17.92 -2.99
CA THR A 373 20.52 -18.83 -2.60
C THR A 373 21.89 -18.16 -2.72
N GLN A 374 22.14 -17.41 -3.80
CA GLN A 374 23.39 -16.69 -4.04
C GLN A 374 23.57 -15.52 -3.06
N HIS A 375 22.50 -14.73 -2.85
CA HIS A 375 22.51 -13.56 -1.97
C HIS A 375 22.73 -13.95 -0.50
N ALA A 376 22.12 -15.04 -0.01
CA ALA A 376 22.40 -15.56 1.34
C ALA A 376 23.88 -15.97 1.52
N LYS A 377 24.46 -16.65 0.52
CA LYS A 377 25.87 -17.04 0.53
C LYS A 377 26.81 -15.83 0.47
N LYS A 378 26.46 -14.79 -0.31
CA LYS A 378 27.23 -13.54 -0.37
C LYS A 378 27.13 -12.75 0.94
N ALA A 379 25.94 -12.67 1.55
CA ALA A 379 25.73 -12.09 2.87
C ALA A 379 26.59 -12.77 3.94
N LEU A 380 26.61 -14.11 3.98
CA LEU A 380 27.49 -14.87 4.87
C LEU A 380 28.98 -14.56 4.66
N ALA A 381 29.44 -14.55 3.41
CA ALA A 381 30.83 -14.32 3.08
C ALA A 381 31.27 -12.90 3.49
N ALA A 382 30.44 -11.90 3.18
CA ALA A 382 30.69 -10.51 3.57
C ALA A 382 30.63 -10.30 5.08
N ALA A 383 29.62 -10.85 5.77
CA ALA A 383 29.48 -10.74 7.22
C ALA A 383 30.68 -11.38 7.96
N LYS A 384 31.14 -12.57 7.50
CA LYS A 384 32.35 -13.22 8.03
C LYS A 384 33.63 -12.41 7.75
N ARG A 385 33.80 -11.89 6.52
CA ARG A 385 34.93 -11.03 6.12
C ARG A 385 35.02 -9.77 6.98
N LEU A 386 33.88 -9.16 7.29
CA LEU A 386 33.77 -7.91 8.04
C LEU A 386 33.69 -8.10 9.57
N GLY A 387 33.77 -9.34 10.07
CA GLY A 387 33.69 -9.61 11.52
C GLY A 387 32.34 -9.26 12.15
N VAL A 388 31.25 -9.29 11.38
CA VAL A 388 29.89 -9.09 11.91
C VAL A 388 29.52 -10.29 12.82
N PRO A 389 28.94 -10.08 14.01
CA PRO A 389 28.44 -11.17 14.85
C PRO A 389 27.08 -11.69 14.33
N PRO A 390 26.66 -12.91 14.70
CA PRO A 390 25.33 -13.44 14.38
C PRO A 390 24.21 -12.46 14.72
N THR A 391 23.42 -12.06 13.72
CA THR A 391 22.45 -10.95 13.80
C THR A 391 21.45 -10.98 12.65
N ILE A 392 20.53 -10.01 12.59
CA ILE A 392 19.59 -9.83 11.47
C ILE A 392 20.29 -9.13 10.30
N ILE A 393 20.25 -9.73 9.11
CA ILE A 393 20.69 -9.10 7.86
C ILE A 393 19.45 -8.73 7.02
N TYR A 394 19.32 -7.46 6.63
CA TYR A 394 18.15 -6.95 5.91
C TYR A 394 18.32 -7.05 4.39
N PHE A 395 17.60 -7.98 3.75
CA PHE A 395 17.62 -8.20 2.31
C PHE A 395 16.63 -7.28 1.60
N ALA A 396 17.09 -6.56 0.58
CA ALA A 396 16.31 -5.51 -0.07
C ALA A 396 15.40 -5.97 -1.23
N VAL A 397 14.16 -5.51 -1.21
CA VAL A 397 13.18 -5.49 -2.32
C VAL A 397 12.84 -4.03 -2.62
N ASP A 398 13.65 -3.44 -3.50
CA ASP A 398 13.57 -2.01 -3.84
C ASP A 398 12.68 -1.80 -5.08
N TYR A 399 11.48 -2.40 -5.01
CA TYR A 399 10.60 -2.60 -6.15
C TYR A 399 9.13 -2.66 -5.72
N ASP A 400 8.24 -1.97 -6.44
CA ASP A 400 6.79 -1.95 -6.18
C ASP A 400 6.10 -3.21 -6.74
N ALA A 401 6.44 -4.37 -6.19
CA ALA A 401 5.86 -5.64 -6.59
C ALA A 401 4.35 -5.71 -6.25
N THR A 402 3.53 -6.08 -7.23
CA THR A 402 2.10 -6.35 -7.04
C THR A 402 1.87 -7.64 -6.24
N ASP A 403 0.69 -7.82 -5.64
CA ASP A 403 0.40 -9.03 -4.85
C ASP A 403 0.62 -10.37 -5.60
N PRO A 404 0.32 -10.51 -6.90
CA PRO A 404 0.74 -11.68 -7.67
C PRO A 404 2.25 -11.89 -7.69
N GLU A 405 3.04 -10.85 -7.95
CA GLU A 405 4.51 -10.89 -8.03
C GLU A 405 5.17 -11.20 -6.67
N VAL A 406 4.61 -10.67 -5.59
CA VAL A 406 5.02 -11.03 -4.22
C VAL A 406 4.82 -12.52 -3.98
N SER A 407 3.76 -13.12 -4.55
CA SER A 407 3.45 -14.54 -4.44
C SER A 407 4.35 -15.42 -5.31
N SER A 408 4.64 -15.01 -6.55
CA SER A 408 5.37 -15.83 -7.53
C SER A 408 6.90 -15.70 -7.44
N ASN A 409 7.41 -14.56 -6.96
CA ASN A 409 8.83 -14.23 -7.03
C ASN A 409 9.42 -13.86 -5.67
N ILE A 410 8.82 -12.89 -4.95
CA ILE A 410 9.43 -12.39 -3.71
C ILE A 410 9.44 -13.44 -2.60
N ILE A 411 8.30 -14.11 -2.34
CA ILE A 411 8.22 -15.17 -1.32
C ILE A 411 9.14 -16.37 -1.65
N PRO A 412 9.17 -16.91 -2.89
CA PRO A 412 10.13 -17.96 -3.26
C PRO A 412 11.62 -17.54 -3.25
N TYR A 413 11.92 -16.26 -3.46
CA TYR A 413 13.26 -15.70 -3.24
C TYR A 413 13.62 -15.69 -1.75
N PHE A 414 12.74 -15.15 -0.89
CA PHE A 414 12.99 -15.09 0.56
C PHE A 414 13.06 -16.47 1.22
N LYS A 415 12.25 -17.44 0.78
CA LYS A 415 12.42 -18.83 1.21
C LYS A 415 13.85 -19.31 0.94
N ALA A 416 14.36 -19.10 -0.28
CA ALA A 416 15.70 -19.54 -0.63
C ALA A 416 16.81 -18.77 0.12
N VAL A 417 16.58 -17.52 0.51
CA VAL A 417 17.46 -16.78 1.43
C VAL A 417 17.45 -17.47 2.81
N SER A 418 16.27 -17.69 3.38
CA SER A 418 16.08 -18.31 4.71
C SER A 418 16.66 -19.73 4.78
N ASP A 419 16.45 -20.54 3.74
CA ASP A 419 16.99 -21.91 3.62
C ASP A 419 18.54 -21.95 3.59
N ASN A 420 19.22 -20.84 3.25
CA ASN A 420 20.67 -20.80 2.98
C ASN A 420 21.48 -19.85 3.86
N LEU A 421 20.88 -19.01 4.71
CA LEU A 421 21.61 -18.03 5.51
C LEU A 421 22.32 -18.70 6.71
N GLY A 422 21.58 -19.26 7.66
CA GLY A 422 22.14 -20.05 8.77
C GLY A 422 23.26 -19.34 9.55
N ASN A 423 24.20 -20.11 10.11
CA ASN A 423 25.33 -19.63 10.95
C ASN A 423 24.91 -18.69 12.11
N GLY A 424 23.66 -18.79 12.59
CA GLY A 424 23.10 -17.91 13.63
C GLY A 424 22.61 -16.54 13.15
N TYR A 425 22.62 -16.26 11.84
CA TYR A 425 22.03 -15.05 11.28
C TYR A 425 20.55 -15.25 10.95
N SER A 426 19.75 -14.24 11.29
CA SER A 426 18.31 -14.16 10.98
C SER A 426 18.07 -13.33 9.71
N VAL A 427 16.97 -13.61 9.01
CA VAL A 427 16.59 -12.87 7.80
C VAL A 427 15.72 -11.66 8.17
N GLY A 428 16.18 -10.46 7.83
CA GLY A 428 15.36 -9.26 7.77
C GLY A 428 14.97 -8.93 6.32
N ILE A 429 13.91 -8.15 6.13
CA ILE A 429 13.47 -7.67 4.81
C ILE A 429 13.43 -6.13 4.79
N TYR A 430 14.07 -5.52 3.79
CA TYR A 430 13.80 -4.13 3.41
C TYR A 430 12.80 -4.10 2.26
N ALA A 431 11.60 -3.57 2.47
CA ALA A 431 10.56 -3.46 1.43
C ALA A 431 9.40 -2.53 1.85
N SER A 432 8.40 -2.39 0.99
CA SER A 432 7.15 -1.71 1.33
C SER A 432 6.32 -2.51 2.35
N ARG A 433 5.45 -1.82 3.11
CA ARG A 433 4.69 -2.37 4.25
C ARG A 433 4.00 -3.71 3.94
N ASN A 434 3.30 -3.81 2.80
CA ASN A 434 2.66 -5.06 2.36
C ASN A 434 3.67 -6.18 2.13
N ILE A 435 4.76 -5.90 1.39
CA ILE A 435 5.77 -6.92 1.04
C ILE A 435 6.46 -7.46 2.30
N CYS A 436 6.87 -6.56 3.22
CA CYS A 436 7.42 -6.95 4.53
C CYS A 436 6.43 -7.86 5.29
N THR A 437 5.18 -7.39 5.46
CA THR A 437 4.12 -8.13 6.16
C THR A 437 3.89 -9.53 5.55
N ARG A 438 3.90 -9.63 4.21
CA ARG A 438 3.62 -10.89 3.50
C ARG A 438 4.78 -11.88 3.53
N VAL A 439 6.03 -11.42 3.54
CA VAL A 439 7.21 -12.30 3.68
C VAL A 439 7.38 -12.78 5.12
N ILE A 440 7.14 -11.92 6.11
CA ILE A 440 7.19 -12.28 7.53
C ILE A 440 6.06 -13.27 7.88
N ASN A 441 4.83 -13.01 7.45
CA ASN A 441 3.71 -13.97 7.60
C ASN A 441 3.91 -15.30 6.85
N ALA A 442 4.81 -15.36 5.87
CA ALA A 442 5.19 -16.61 5.19
C ALA A 442 6.30 -17.39 5.94
N GLY A 443 6.86 -16.84 7.01
CA GLY A 443 7.90 -17.48 7.82
C GLY A 443 9.31 -17.40 7.23
N PHE A 444 9.59 -16.44 6.33
CA PHE A 444 10.89 -16.31 5.64
C PHE A 444 11.63 -14.99 5.95
N ALA A 445 11.14 -14.21 6.90
CA ALA A 445 11.85 -13.11 7.55
C ALA A 445 11.30 -12.90 8.98
N GLU A 446 12.14 -12.39 9.88
CA GLU A 446 11.81 -12.14 11.29
C GLU A 446 11.58 -10.65 11.60
N ALA A 447 12.08 -9.75 10.74
CA ALA A 447 12.08 -8.32 10.98
C ALA A 447 11.93 -7.49 9.70
N ALA A 448 11.21 -6.36 9.79
CA ALA A 448 11.07 -5.40 8.70
C ALA A 448 11.94 -4.14 8.88
N PHE A 449 12.57 -3.73 7.77
CA PHE A 449 13.09 -2.40 7.53
C PHE A 449 12.18 -1.74 6.48
N VAL A 450 11.29 -0.84 6.88
CA VAL A 450 10.17 -0.41 6.04
C VAL A 450 10.60 0.73 5.11
N SER A 451 10.30 0.65 3.81
CA SER A 451 10.63 1.69 2.81
C SER A 451 9.53 2.76 2.68
N ASP A 452 9.09 3.33 3.80
CA ASP A 452 7.94 4.24 3.84
C ASP A 452 8.16 5.56 3.10
N MET A 453 9.42 5.99 2.88
CA MET A 453 9.75 7.15 2.06
C MET A 453 9.27 7.04 0.61
N SER A 454 9.17 5.81 0.10
CA SER A 454 8.65 5.45 -1.23
C SER A 454 7.11 5.54 -1.26
N THR A 455 6.60 6.76 -1.09
CA THR A 455 5.16 7.10 -1.04
C THR A 455 4.39 6.78 -2.32
N GLY A 456 5.06 6.45 -3.42
CA GLY A 456 4.42 6.01 -4.66
C GLY A 456 4.05 4.52 -4.67
N PHE A 457 4.77 3.70 -3.88
CA PHE A 457 4.66 2.24 -3.91
C PHE A 457 3.27 1.78 -3.44
N SER A 458 2.63 0.92 -4.23
CA SER A 458 1.33 0.30 -3.94
C SER A 458 1.31 -0.38 -2.56
N GLY A 459 2.39 -1.09 -2.21
CA GLY A 459 2.53 -1.77 -0.92
C GLY A 459 2.63 -0.85 0.30
N ASN A 460 2.74 0.47 0.13
CA ASN A 460 2.72 1.48 1.20
C ASN A 460 1.37 2.22 1.31
N LEU A 461 0.46 2.08 0.34
CA LEU A 461 -0.72 2.93 0.19
C LEU A 461 -2.02 2.22 0.61
N GLY A 462 -2.31 2.32 1.91
CA GLY A 462 -3.44 1.65 2.58
C GLY A 462 -3.01 0.54 3.56
N PHE A 463 -1.72 0.19 3.59
CA PHE A 463 -1.20 -0.82 4.50
C PHE A 463 -0.71 -0.18 5.82
N PRO A 464 -1.04 -0.76 6.99
CA PRO A 464 -0.39 -0.38 8.25
C PRO A 464 1.08 -0.83 8.25
N ILE A 465 1.89 -0.26 9.14
CA ILE A 465 3.27 -0.73 9.33
C ILE A 465 3.26 -2.21 9.79
N PRO A 466 4.21 -3.07 9.34
CA PRO A 466 4.34 -4.43 9.87
C PRO A 466 4.50 -4.38 11.40
N LYS A 467 3.97 -5.36 12.14
CA LYS A 467 4.13 -5.41 13.61
C LYS A 467 5.59 -5.57 14.00
N ASP A 468 6.30 -6.38 13.24
CA ASP A 468 7.67 -6.83 13.47
C ASP A 468 8.67 -5.86 12.80
N TRP A 469 8.32 -4.57 12.73
CA TRP A 469 9.21 -3.53 12.21
C TRP A 469 10.30 -3.20 13.24
N VAL A 470 11.52 -3.06 12.75
CA VAL A 470 12.71 -2.68 13.54
C VAL A 470 13.20 -1.32 13.10
N PHE A 471 13.20 -1.09 11.78
CA PHE A 471 13.63 0.13 11.14
C PHE A 471 12.55 0.63 10.17
N ASP A 472 12.45 1.94 9.98
CA ASP A 472 11.47 2.59 9.10
C ASP A 472 12.16 3.79 8.41
N GLN A 473 12.45 3.67 7.11
CA GLN A 473 13.12 4.67 6.28
C GLN A 473 12.10 5.66 5.73
N PHE A 474 12.20 6.93 6.11
CA PHE A 474 11.12 7.89 5.87
C PHE A 474 11.52 9.20 5.18
N HIS A 475 12.80 9.57 5.14
CA HIS A 475 13.23 10.80 4.44
C HIS A 475 14.73 10.82 4.10
N GLU A 476 15.04 10.87 2.81
CA GLU A 476 16.37 11.19 2.28
C GLU A 476 16.76 12.65 2.55
N ILE A 477 17.95 12.87 3.13
CA ILE A 477 18.63 14.17 3.17
C ILE A 477 19.75 14.14 2.12
N SER A 478 19.49 14.67 0.93
CA SER A 478 20.53 14.85 -0.09
C SER A 478 21.52 15.93 0.37
N GLY A 479 22.83 15.68 0.23
CA GLY A 479 23.87 16.65 0.62
C GLY A 479 23.97 16.97 2.13
N TYR A 480 23.58 16.04 3.01
CA TYR A 480 23.93 16.05 4.43
C TYR A 480 25.44 16.32 4.62
N GLY A 481 25.78 17.21 5.57
CA GLY A 481 27.16 17.67 5.77
C GLY A 481 27.82 18.34 4.56
N SER A 482 27.04 18.75 3.55
CA SER A 482 27.51 19.21 2.23
C SER A 482 28.28 18.17 1.41
N LYS A 483 28.17 16.87 1.75
CA LYS A 483 29.03 15.79 1.21
C LYS A 483 28.33 14.46 0.94
N TRP A 484 27.34 14.11 1.74
CA TRP A 484 26.77 12.76 1.81
C TRP A 484 25.26 12.79 1.63
N ASP A 485 24.69 11.77 1.02
CA ASP A 485 23.25 11.55 1.03
C ASP A 485 22.93 10.59 2.18
N LEU A 486 21.96 10.95 3.02
CA LEU A 486 21.67 10.26 4.29
C LEU A 486 20.17 10.05 4.48
N ASP A 487 19.75 8.80 4.59
CA ASP A 487 18.35 8.45 4.84
C ASP A 487 18.03 8.47 6.34
N ARG A 488 16.93 9.14 6.71
CA ARG A 488 16.41 9.20 8.08
C ARG A 488 15.61 7.95 8.39
N VAL A 489 16.00 7.25 9.46
CA VAL A 489 15.42 5.97 9.86
C VAL A 489 14.88 6.04 11.29
N ALA A 490 13.59 5.73 11.48
CA ALA A 490 13.03 5.48 12.80
C ALA A 490 13.39 4.06 13.26
N TYR A 491 13.45 3.82 14.57
CA TYR A 491 13.88 2.54 15.15
C TYR A 491 12.95 2.14 16.30
N SER A 492 12.32 0.96 16.20
CA SER A 492 11.33 0.48 17.17
C SER A 492 11.95 -0.05 18.47
N GLY A 493 13.20 -0.52 18.42
CA GLY A 493 13.82 -1.26 19.51
C GLY A 493 13.40 -2.72 19.64
N ALA A 494 12.52 -3.23 18.76
CA ALA A 494 12.04 -4.61 18.80
C ALA A 494 13.18 -5.66 18.68
N TYR A 495 14.23 -5.35 17.91
CA TYR A 495 15.47 -6.11 17.86
C TYR A 495 16.69 -5.17 18.01
N PRO A 496 17.76 -5.57 18.73
CA PRO A 496 18.89 -4.71 19.02
C PRO A 496 19.81 -4.52 17.80
N ALA A 497 20.13 -3.25 17.50
CA ALA A 497 21.22 -2.92 16.58
C ALA A 497 22.60 -3.38 17.11
N CYS A 498 23.50 -3.75 16.19
CA CYS A 498 24.81 -4.33 16.46
C CYS A 498 25.75 -3.31 17.13
N SER A 499 26.50 -3.74 18.14
CA SER A 499 27.46 -2.91 18.87
C SER A 499 28.76 -3.65 19.23
N SER A 500 29.12 -4.64 18.43
CA SER A 500 30.40 -5.35 18.47
C SER A 500 30.77 -5.87 17.07
N THR A 501 32.04 -6.20 16.90
CA THR A 501 32.59 -7.05 15.85
C THR A 501 33.35 -8.20 16.51
N SER A 502 33.55 -9.32 15.83
CA SER A 502 34.27 -10.50 16.34
C SER A 502 35.68 -10.17 16.81
N SER A 503 36.36 -9.24 16.12
CA SER A 503 37.67 -8.69 16.49
C SER A 503 37.66 -7.99 17.86
N ILE A 504 36.60 -7.22 18.17
CA ILE A 504 36.41 -6.56 19.47
C ILE A 504 35.96 -7.56 20.54
N GLN A 505 35.20 -8.59 20.15
CA GLN A 505 34.76 -9.67 21.02
C GLN A 505 35.97 -10.49 21.53
N GLU A 506 36.80 -11.03 20.62
CA GLU A 506 38.00 -11.80 20.97
C GLU A 506 38.97 -11.03 21.86
N ASN A 507 39.13 -9.73 21.63
CA ASN A 507 40.01 -8.90 22.48
C ASN A 507 39.46 -8.78 23.91
N LYS A 508 38.14 -8.59 24.09
CA LYS A 508 37.53 -8.57 25.43
C LYS A 508 37.67 -9.91 26.15
N ASP A 509 37.42 -11.01 25.44
CA ASP A 509 37.49 -12.35 26.01
C ASP A 509 38.93 -12.70 26.41
N ARG A 510 39.94 -12.27 25.63
CA ARG A 510 41.36 -12.36 26.00
C ARG A 510 41.73 -11.50 27.21
N PHE A 511 41.22 -10.27 27.31
CA PHE A 511 41.47 -9.42 28.48
C PHE A 511 40.80 -9.95 29.76
N ALA A 512 39.63 -10.60 29.66
CA ALA A 512 39.00 -11.29 30.79
C ALA A 512 39.86 -12.46 31.28
N LEU A 513 40.38 -13.29 30.37
CA LEU A 513 41.29 -14.41 30.65
C LEU A 513 42.69 -13.97 31.14
N TRP A 514 42.95 -12.67 31.28
CA TRP A 514 44.17 -12.09 31.87
C TRP A 514 43.89 -11.33 33.18
N ALA A 515 42.63 -11.36 33.66
CA ALA A 515 42.17 -10.70 34.88
C ALA A 515 41.68 -11.69 35.96
N GLU A 516 41.80 -13.00 35.69
CA GLU A 516 41.68 -14.12 36.64
C GLU A 516 43.08 -14.66 37.00
#